data_AF-E6QTN0-F1
#
_entry.id   AF-E6QTN0-F1
#
_cell.length_a   1.000
_cell.length_b   1.000
_cell.length_c   1.000
_cell.angle_alpha   90.00
_cell.angle_beta   90.00
_cell.angle_gamma   90.00
#
_symmetry.space_group_name_H-M   'P 1'
#
loop_
_entity.id
_entity.type
_entity.pdbx_description
1 polymer ?
#
loop_
_entity_poly.entity_id
_entity_poly.type
_entity_poly.pdbx_seq_one_letter_code
_entity_poly.pdbx_strand_id
1 'polypeptide(L)'
;MQAISDSNVVVLVLDAHLDISEQDAHLAGFVLESGRALVLAVNKWDGMTDYQRDHIKREISRKLQFLDFARFHYISALHGIGLDALLRSVDEAYKAAMAKLSTPQLTRVLIDAVSAHQPPKMGPFRPKLRYAHQGGMNPPLIVIHGNALGQIADSYRRYLEGVFLRAFKLHGTPLRIQFNVSTNPYADKKVLPDTVSEARAKLRPQNRKPAPKFASKFVPKTALKPVTKTTRKSGFKARPSSK
;
A
#
# COMPACT_ATOMS: atom_id res chain seq x y z
N MET A 1 20.02 11.29 -20.92
CA MET A 1 19.08 11.23 -19.78
C MET A 1 18.41 12.57 -19.52
N GLN A 2 19.14 13.70 -19.56
CA GLN A 2 18.57 15.06 -19.44
C GLN A 2 17.35 15.30 -20.36
N ALA A 3 17.41 14.82 -21.61
CA ALA A 3 16.31 14.94 -22.58
C ALA A 3 14.96 14.38 -22.09
N ILE A 4 14.95 13.31 -21.29
CA ILE A 4 13.70 12.71 -20.78
C ILE A 4 13.12 13.58 -19.65
N SER A 5 13.97 14.13 -18.78
CA SER A 5 13.54 15.04 -17.72
C SER A 5 13.00 16.36 -18.26
N ASP A 6 13.55 16.85 -19.37
CA ASP A 6 13.16 18.15 -19.94
C ASP A 6 11.93 18.04 -20.87
N SER A 7 11.55 16.82 -21.26
CA SER A 7 10.43 16.58 -22.17
C SER A 7 9.11 16.38 -21.42
N ASN A 8 8.00 16.82 -22.00
CA ASN A 8 6.66 16.48 -21.51
C ASN A 8 6.17 15.14 -22.09
N VAL A 9 6.47 14.90 -23.36
CA VAL A 9 6.15 13.65 -24.08
C VAL A 9 7.43 13.08 -24.65
N VAL A 10 7.63 11.77 -24.47
CA VAL A 10 8.73 11.01 -25.04
C VAL A 10 8.17 10.12 -26.14
N VAL A 11 8.85 10.10 -27.29
CA VAL A 11 8.58 9.12 -28.35
C VAL A 11 9.66 8.06 -28.27
N LEU A 12 9.29 6.84 -27.87
CA LEU A 12 10.20 5.70 -27.87
C LEU A 12 10.14 5.03 -29.23
N VAL A 13 11.24 5.10 -29.98
CA VAL A 13 11.35 4.50 -31.30
C VAL A 13 12.01 3.13 -31.17
N LEU A 14 11.33 2.08 -31.64
CA LEU A 14 11.84 0.71 -31.73
C LEU A 14 12.05 0.32 -33.18
N ASP A 15 13.06 -0.49 -33.47
CA ASP A 15 13.27 -1.07 -34.80
C ASP A 15 12.47 -2.37 -34.94
N ALA A 16 11.60 -2.47 -35.95
CA ALA A 16 10.76 -3.64 -36.16
C ALA A 16 11.51 -4.88 -36.69
N HIS A 17 12.71 -4.72 -37.24
CA HIS A 17 13.50 -5.84 -37.73
C HIS A 17 14.36 -6.49 -36.64
N LEU A 18 14.50 -5.81 -35.51
CA LEU A 18 15.28 -6.29 -34.37
C LEU A 18 14.34 -6.77 -33.28
N ASP A 19 14.78 -7.78 -32.53
CA ASP A 19 14.10 -8.19 -31.32
C ASP A 19 14.21 -7.07 -30.27
N ILE A 20 13.17 -6.93 -29.43
CA ILE A 20 13.18 -5.96 -28.34
C ILE A 20 14.27 -6.37 -27.35
N SER A 21 15.26 -5.51 -27.18
CA SER A 21 16.37 -5.77 -26.28
C SER A 21 16.01 -5.43 -24.83
N GLU A 22 16.79 -5.97 -23.89
CA GLU A 22 16.70 -5.57 -22.47
C GLU A 22 16.98 -4.06 -22.30
N GLN A 23 17.81 -3.48 -23.17
CA GLN A 23 18.12 -2.05 -23.14
C GLN A 23 16.89 -1.19 -23.50
N ASP A 24 16.09 -1.62 -24.47
CA ASP A 24 14.84 -0.94 -24.85
C ASP A 24 13.83 -0.97 -23.71
N ALA A 25 13.69 -2.12 -23.04
CA ALA A 25 12.84 -2.27 -21.87
C ALA A 25 13.31 -1.40 -20.70
N HIS A 26 14.62 -1.34 -20.46
CA HIS A 26 15.20 -0.48 -19.43
C HIS A 26 14.97 1.01 -19.70
N LEU A 27 15.15 1.45 -20.96
CA LEU A 27 14.85 2.84 -21.36
C LEU A 27 13.36 3.17 -21.17
N ALA A 28 12.48 2.26 -21.56
CA ALA A 28 11.05 2.45 -21.36
C ALA A 28 10.66 2.53 -19.87
N GLY A 29 11.27 1.68 -19.03
CA GLY A 29 11.10 1.71 -17.57
C GLY A 29 11.53 3.06 -16.99
N PHE A 30 12.67 3.59 -17.42
CA PHE A 30 13.15 4.89 -16.99
C PHE A 30 12.20 6.05 -17.35
N VAL A 31 11.56 6.00 -18.53
CA VAL A 31 10.55 7.00 -18.92
C VAL A 31 9.31 6.92 -18.00
N LEU A 32 8.86 5.71 -17.68
CA LEU A 32 7.74 5.47 -16.76
C LEU A 32 8.04 5.99 -15.35
N GLU A 33 9.23 5.72 -14.84
CA GLU A 33 9.70 6.21 -13.54
C GLU A 33 9.75 7.75 -13.49
N SER A 34 10.23 8.35 -14.58
CA SER A 34 10.27 9.81 -14.79
C SER A 34 8.86 10.43 -14.91
N GLY A 35 7.81 9.62 -15.03
CA GLY A 35 6.42 10.06 -15.06
C GLY A 35 6.03 10.80 -16.34
N ARG A 36 6.79 10.63 -17.43
CA ARG A 36 6.52 11.36 -18.68
C ARG A 36 5.51 10.62 -19.53
N ALA A 37 4.75 11.39 -20.31
CA ALA A 37 3.90 10.82 -21.32
C ALA A 37 4.76 10.08 -22.35
N LEU A 38 4.25 8.96 -22.86
CA LEU A 38 4.97 8.06 -23.74
C LEU A 38 4.10 7.68 -24.93
N VAL A 39 4.69 7.78 -26.12
CA VAL A 39 4.17 7.22 -27.36
C VAL A 39 5.23 6.28 -27.92
N LEU A 40 4.81 5.07 -28.32
CA LEU A 40 5.72 4.06 -28.84
C LEU A 40 5.60 3.97 -30.36
N ALA A 41 6.73 4.12 -31.05
CA ALA A 41 6.83 4.11 -32.50
C ALA A 41 7.68 2.93 -32.94
N VAL A 42 7.05 1.91 -33.51
CA VAL A 42 7.72 0.76 -34.12
C VAL A 42 8.05 1.13 -35.56
N ASN A 43 9.31 1.46 -35.81
CA ASN A 43 9.83 1.96 -37.09
C ASN A 43 10.34 0.84 -37.99
N LYS A 44 10.50 1.12 -39.28
CA LYS A 44 10.86 0.15 -40.33
C LYS A 44 9.82 -0.97 -40.46
N TRP A 45 8.54 -0.61 -40.34
CA TRP A 45 7.44 -1.57 -40.49
C TRP A 45 7.20 -2.00 -41.95
N ASP A 46 7.80 -1.28 -42.90
CA ASP A 46 7.80 -1.61 -44.32
C ASP A 46 8.56 -2.91 -44.61
N GLY A 47 8.16 -3.62 -45.67
CA GLY A 47 8.84 -4.85 -46.10
C GLY A 47 8.71 -6.07 -45.18
N MET A 48 8.01 -5.97 -44.04
CA MET A 48 7.81 -7.10 -43.13
C MET A 48 6.74 -8.08 -43.61
N THR A 49 7.03 -9.37 -43.46
CA THR A 49 6.05 -10.46 -43.62
C THR A 49 5.07 -10.51 -42.44
N ASP A 50 3.90 -11.11 -42.63
CA ASP A 50 2.90 -11.22 -41.55
C ASP A 50 3.42 -12.00 -40.34
N TYR A 51 4.22 -13.04 -40.57
CA TYR A 51 4.87 -13.80 -39.49
C TYR A 51 5.77 -12.91 -38.62
N GLN A 52 6.60 -12.04 -39.25
CA GLN A 52 7.48 -11.12 -38.53
C GLN A 52 6.69 -10.06 -37.76
N ARG A 53 5.62 -9.52 -38.37
CA ARG A 53 4.74 -8.54 -37.71
C ARG A 53 4.10 -9.13 -36.46
N ASP A 54 3.61 -10.35 -36.55
CA ASP A 54 3.00 -11.04 -35.42
C ASP A 54 4.02 -11.42 -34.35
N HIS A 55 5.24 -11.78 -34.75
CA HIS A 55 6.33 -12.02 -33.82
C HIS A 55 6.65 -10.78 -32.98
N ILE A 56 6.86 -9.63 -33.62
CA ILE A 56 7.14 -8.37 -32.93
C ILE A 56 5.97 -7.91 -32.04
N LYS A 57 4.73 -8.02 -32.51
CA LYS A 57 3.55 -7.73 -31.68
C LYS A 57 3.53 -8.55 -30.39
N ARG A 58 3.85 -9.84 -30.47
CA ARG A 58 3.94 -10.72 -29.30
C ARG A 58 5.11 -10.35 -28.39
N GLU A 59 6.27 -10.02 -28.94
CA GLU A 59 7.42 -9.56 -28.16
C GLU A 59 7.11 -8.27 -27.40
N ILE A 60 6.50 -7.27 -28.06
CA ILE A 60 6.08 -6.01 -27.44
C ILE A 60 5.14 -6.28 -26.28
N SER A 61 4.09 -7.07 -26.51
CA SER A 61 3.09 -7.38 -25.48
C SER A 61 3.69 -8.13 -24.29
N ARG A 62 4.77 -8.91 -24.47
CA ARG A 62 5.41 -9.68 -23.40
C ARG A 62 6.40 -8.84 -22.60
N LYS A 63 7.30 -8.13 -23.29
CA LYS A 63 8.42 -7.39 -22.68
C LYS A 63 8.02 -6.01 -22.20
N LEU A 64 7.05 -5.37 -22.86
CA LEU A 64 6.64 -3.99 -22.59
C LEU A 64 5.21 -3.89 -22.02
N GLN A 65 4.74 -4.95 -21.34
CA GLN A 65 3.40 -4.99 -20.71
C GLN A 65 3.14 -3.83 -19.73
N PHE A 66 4.19 -3.26 -19.13
CA PHE A 66 4.05 -2.14 -18.20
C PHE A 66 3.74 -0.81 -18.92
N LEU A 67 3.73 -0.80 -20.26
CA LEU A 67 3.43 0.35 -21.12
C LEU A 67 2.02 0.30 -21.72
N ASP A 68 1.09 -0.48 -21.14
CA ASP A 68 -0.30 -0.60 -21.64
C ASP A 68 -1.04 0.74 -21.77
N PHE A 69 -0.60 1.78 -21.05
CA PHE A 69 -1.16 3.13 -21.16
C PHE A 69 -0.70 3.87 -22.43
N ALA A 70 0.43 3.49 -23.02
CA ALA A 70 1.03 4.15 -24.18
C ALA A 70 0.35 3.71 -25.48
N ARG A 71 0.35 4.60 -26.48
CA ARG A 71 -0.13 4.26 -27.82
C ARG A 71 0.99 3.70 -28.68
N PHE A 72 0.67 2.63 -29.40
CA PHE A 72 1.58 1.97 -30.32
C PHE A 72 1.29 2.41 -31.75
N HIS A 73 2.31 2.87 -32.45
CA HIS A 73 2.26 3.23 -33.85
C HIS A 73 3.27 2.42 -34.63
N TYR A 74 2.81 1.80 -35.72
CA TYR A 74 3.68 1.16 -36.70
C TYR A 74 3.96 2.15 -37.82
N ILE A 75 5.22 2.52 -38.01
CA ILE A 75 5.63 3.58 -38.92
C ILE A 75 6.75 3.11 -39.86
N SER A 76 6.86 3.82 -40.97
CA SER A 76 8.07 3.82 -41.79
C SER A 76 8.53 5.26 -41.95
N ALA A 77 9.56 5.64 -41.19
CA ALA A 77 10.12 6.99 -41.27
C ALA A 77 10.72 7.28 -42.66
N LEU A 78 11.25 6.26 -43.33
CA LEU A 78 11.82 6.37 -44.67
C LEU A 78 10.76 6.73 -45.72
N HIS A 79 9.58 6.12 -45.62
CA HIS A 79 8.47 6.32 -46.57
C HIS A 79 7.43 7.35 -46.08
N GLY A 80 7.63 7.94 -44.90
CA GLY A 80 6.68 8.88 -44.28
C GLY A 80 5.36 8.26 -43.85
N ILE A 81 5.25 6.93 -43.78
CA ILE A 81 4.00 6.23 -43.48
C ILE A 81 3.76 6.23 -41.96
N GLY A 82 2.56 6.64 -41.54
CA GLY A 82 2.11 6.58 -40.16
C GLY A 82 2.56 7.73 -39.26
N LEU A 83 3.35 8.68 -39.79
CA LEU A 83 3.88 9.82 -39.02
C LEU A 83 2.77 10.78 -38.55
N ASP A 84 1.77 11.07 -39.38
CA ASP A 84 0.65 11.94 -38.99
C ASP A 84 -0.17 11.38 -37.82
N ALA A 85 -0.33 10.05 -37.77
CA ALA A 85 -1.02 9.39 -36.68
C ALA A 85 -0.18 9.43 -35.40
N LEU A 86 1.14 9.26 -35.53
CA LEU A 86 2.09 9.35 -34.42
C LEU A 86 2.05 10.75 -33.79
N LEU A 87 2.16 11.81 -34.60
CA LEU A 87 2.16 13.19 -34.12
C LEU A 87 0.84 13.57 -33.43
N ARG A 88 -0.30 13.14 -33.97
CA ARG A 88 -1.60 13.30 -33.29
C ARG A 88 -1.64 12.62 -31.92
N SER A 89 -1.08 11.42 -31.81
CA SER A 89 -0.99 10.74 -30.51
C SER A 89 -0.04 11.43 -29.54
N VAL A 90 1.00 12.10 -30.00
CA VAL A 90 1.87 12.95 -29.16
C VAL A 90 1.07 14.11 -28.56
N ASP A 91 0.28 14.80 -29.38
CA ASP A 91 -0.59 15.89 -28.90
C ASP A 91 -1.64 15.41 -27.91
N GLU A 92 -2.25 14.25 -28.18
CA GLU A 92 -3.22 13.63 -27.28
C GLU A 92 -2.58 13.21 -25.95
N ALA A 93 -1.39 12.61 -25.99
CA ALA A 93 -0.64 12.21 -24.80
C ALA A 93 -0.23 13.44 -23.95
N TYR A 94 0.17 14.54 -24.60
CA TYR A 94 0.44 15.81 -23.90
C TYR A 94 -0.81 16.35 -23.21
N LYS A 95 -1.95 16.41 -23.93
CA LYS A 95 -3.22 16.86 -23.37
C LYS A 95 -3.66 16.00 -22.20
N ALA A 96 -3.47 14.68 -22.28
CA ALA A 96 -3.75 13.76 -21.19
C ALA A 96 -2.85 14.00 -19.97
N ALA A 97 -1.55 14.18 -20.18
CA ALA A 97 -0.60 14.43 -19.10
C ALA A 97 -0.87 15.75 -18.35
N MET A 98 -1.34 16.77 -19.09
CA MET A 98 -1.66 18.11 -18.58
C MET A 98 -3.14 18.31 -18.27
N ALA A 99 -3.94 17.23 -18.23
CA ALA A 99 -5.38 17.33 -18.01
C ALA A 99 -5.68 17.86 -16.60
N LYS A 100 -6.59 18.83 -16.51
CA LYS A 100 -7.18 19.29 -15.24
C LYS A 100 -8.44 18.49 -14.95
N LEU A 101 -8.40 17.68 -13.90
CA LEU A 101 -9.46 16.75 -13.54
C LEU A 101 -10.24 17.32 -12.36
N SER A 102 -11.56 17.49 -12.52
CA SER A 102 -12.38 18.05 -11.46
C SER A 102 -12.62 17.02 -10.34
N THR A 103 -12.46 17.44 -9.09
CA THR A 103 -12.72 16.61 -7.89
C THR A 103 -14.11 15.96 -7.90
N PRO A 104 -15.21 16.65 -8.27
CA PRO A 104 -16.53 16.02 -8.33
C PRO A 104 -16.61 14.89 -9.36
N GLN A 105 -16.03 15.07 -10.56
CA GLN A 105 -16.01 14.01 -11.57
C GLN A 105 -15.16 12.83 -11.13
N LEU A 106 -13.97 13.09 -10.57
CA LEU A 106 -13.08 12.04 -10.03
C LEU A 106 -13.79 11.20 -8.96
N THR A 107 -14.46 11.88 -8.03
CA THR A 107 -15.18 11.22 -6.94
C THR A 107 -16.37 10.40 -7.46
N ARG A 108 -17.10 10.90 -8.46
CA ARG A 108 -18.19 10.15 -9.10
C ARG A 108 -17.68 8.86 -9.74
N VAL A 109 -16.63 8.95 -10.57
CA VAL A 109 -16.01 7.79 -11.22
C VAL A 109 -15.49 6.79 -10.18
N LEU A 110 -14.91 7.27 -9.07
CA LEU A 110 -14.47 6.41 -7.98
C LEU A 110 -15.62 5.61 -7.38
N ILE A 111 -16.73 6.27 -7.06
CA ILE A 111 -17.90 5.63 -6.44
C ILE A 111 -18.47 4.56 -7.39
N ASP A 112 -18.60 4.89 -8.68
CA ASP A 112 -19.08 3.97 -9.71
C ASP A 112 -18.15 2.74 -9.83
N ALA A 113 -16.83 2.96 -9.82
CA ALA A 113 -15.83 1.88 -9.85
C ALA A 113 -15.92 0.95 -8.63
N VAL A 114 -16.04 1.52 -7.43
CA VAL A 114 -16.16 0.77 -6.18
C VAL A 114 -17.47 -0.01 -6.11
N SER A 115 -18.55 0.53 -6.67
CA SER A 115 -19.83 -0.15 -6.78
C SER A 115 -19.76 -1.36 -7.73
N ALA A 116 -19.09 -1.20 -8.87
CA ALA A 116 -18.89 -2.28 -9.84
C ALA A 116 -17.95 -3.38 -9.31
N HIS A 117 -16.86 -2.99 -8.64
CA HIS A 117 -15.90 -3.91 -8.05
C HIS A 117 -15.42 -3.42 -6.69
N GLN A 118 -15.95 -4.04 -5.63
CA GLN A 118 -15.62 -3.66 -4.26
C GLN A 118 -14.19 -4.05 -3.90
N PRO A 119 -13.48 -3.23 -3.09
CA PRO A 119 -12.16 -3.59 -2.63
C PRO A 119 -12.20 -4.87 -1.79
N PRO A 120 -11.18 -5.74 -1.92
CA PRO A 120 -11.08 -6.93 -1.09
C PRO A 120 -11.04 -6.54 0.39
N LYS A 121 -11.61 -7.40 1.24
CA LYS A 121 -11.54 -7.21 2.69
C LYS A 121 -10.11 -7.44 3.14
N MET A 122 -9.61 -6.59 4.03
CA MET A 122 -8.28 -6.73 4.62
C MET A 122 -8.44 -6.85 6.13
N GLY A 123 -8.26 -8.06 6.65
CA GLY A 123 -8.55 -8.38 8.05
C GLY A 123 -10.05 -8.18 8.38
N PRO A 124 -10.39 -7.52 9.50
CA PRO A 124 -11.78 -7.35 9.93
C PRO A 124 -12.53 -6.24 9.19
N PHE A 125 -11.83 -5.34 8.50
CA PHE A 125 -12.44 -4.16 7.89
C PHE A 125 -12.32 -4.18 6.37
N ARG A 126 -13.33 -3.64 5.69
CA ARG A 126 -13.26 -3.32 4.26
C ARG A 126 -12.80 -1.87 4.09
N PRO A 127 -11.78 -1.61 3.25
CA PRO A 127 -11.39 -0.24 2.90
C PRO A 127 -12.59 0.55 2.36
N LYS A 128 -12.78 1.77 2.86
CA LYS A 128 -13.87 2.67 2.41
C LYS A 128 -13.26 3.86 1.70
N LEU A 129 -13.33 3.85 0.38
CA LEU A 129 -12.88 4.94 -0.50
C LEU A 129 -14.01 5.98 -0.57
N ARG A 130 -13.75 7.22 -0.12
CA ARG A 130 -14.80 8.25 0.07
C ARG A 130 -14.81 9.29 -1.05
N TYR A 131 -13.64 9.85 -1.36
CA TYR A 131 -13.50 10.87 -2.39
C TYR A 131 -12.10 10.84 -3.01
N ALA A 132 -11.97 11.42 -4.18
CA ALA A 132 -10.71 11.54 -4.91
C ALA A 132 -10.53 12.96 -5.43
N HIS A 133 -9.29 13.45 -5.38
CA HIS A 133 -8.91 14.74 -5.97
C HIS A 133 -7.62 14.59 -6.77
N GLN A 134 -7.35 15.55 -7.65
CA GLN A 134 -6.09 15.60 -8.39
C GLN A 134 -5.00 16.20 -7.48
N GLY A 135 -3.97 15.41 -7.17
CA GLY A 135 -2.81 15.82 -6.36
C GLY A 135 -1.59 16.24 -7.18
N GLY A 136 -1.62 16.07 -8.50
CA GLY A 136 -0.48 16.41 -9.37
C GLY A 136 -0.84 16.36 -10.86
N MET A 137 0.03 16.93 -11.67
CA MET A 137 -0.06 17.00 -13.13
C MET A 137 1.28 16.60 -13.74
N ASN A 138 1.24 16.00 -14.94
CA ASN A 138 2.42 15.53 -15.68
C ASN A 138 3.42 14.70 -14.84
N PRO A 139 3.04 13.49 -14.38
CA PRO A 139 1.82 12.78 -14.75
C PRO A 139 0.62 13.14 -13.83
N PRO A 140 -0.63 12.92 -14.28
CA PRO A 140 -1.80 13.06 -13.43
C PRO A 140 -1.68 12.13 -12.20
N LEU A 141 -1.74 12.71 -11.01
CA LEU A 141 -1.75 11.99 -9.74
C LEU A 141 -3.14 12.13 -9.13
N ILE A 142 -3.84 11.01 -8.91
CA ILE A 142 -5.12 10.98 -8.23
C ILE A 142 -4.88 10.55 -6.78
N VAL A 143 -5.22 11.42 -5.84
CA VAL A 143 -5.14 11.13 -4.41
C VAL A 143 -6.53 10.73 -3.92
N ILE A 144 -6.62 9.50 -3.40
CA ILE A 144 -7.87 8.93 -2.90
C ILE A 144 -7.86 8.94 -1.37
N HIS A 145 -8.93 9.45 -0.78
CA HIS A 145 -9.13 9.53 0.65
C HIS A 145 -10.21 8.57 1.11
N GLY A 146 -10.08 8.11 2.35
CA GLY A 146 -10.96 7.09 2.87
C GLY A 146 -10.47 6.53 4.20
N ASN A 147 -11.10 5.42 4.59
CA ASN A 147 -10.80 4.72 5.82
C ASN A 147 -10.14 3.38 5.49
N ALA A 148 -9.18 2.96 6.32
CA ALA A 148 -8.46 1.69 6.19
C ALA A 148 -7.80 1.50 4.80
N LEU A 149 -7.14 2.54 4.29
CA LEU A 149 -6.47 2.51 2.98
C LEU A 149 -5.03 1.97 3.02
N GLY A 150 -4.48 1.70 4.21
CA GLY A 150 -3.06 1.37 4.39
C GLY A 150 -2.62 0.02 3.81
N GLN A 151 -3.55 -0.85 3.41
CA GLN A 151 -3.23 -2.17 2.85
C GLN A 151 -4.06 -2.52 1.61
N ILE A 152 -4.35 -1.52 0.76
CA ILE A 152 -4.97 -1.82 -0.54
C ILE A 152 -3.93 -2.53 -1.42
N ALA A 153 -4.32 -3.70 -1.94
CA ALA A 153 -3.47 -4.47 -2.85
C ALA A 153 -3.23 -3.71 -4.16
N ASP A 154 -2.02 -3.85 -4.72
CA ASP A 154 -1.64 -3.19 -5.97
C ASP A 154 -2.49 -3.62 -7.16
N SER A 155 -3.06 -4.83 -7.14
CA SER A 155 -4.03 -5.26 -8.16
C SER A 155 -5.26 -4.37 -8.19
N TYR A 156 -5.77 -3.95 -7.02
CA TYR A 156 -6.90 -3.04 -6.93
C TYR A 156 -6.53 -1.60 -7.31
N ARG A 157 -5.28 -1.18 -7.01
CA ARG A 157 -4.74 0.10 -7.51
C ARG A 157 -4.73 0.13 -9.04
N ARG A 158 -4.17 -0.90 -9.70
CA ARG A 158 -4.13 -1.04 -11.17
C ARG A 158 -5.53 -1.09 -11.78
N TYR A 159 -6.47 -1.75 -11.13
CA TYR A 159 -7.88 -1.73 -11.53
C TYR A 159 -8.43 -0.29 -11.57
N LEU A 160 -8.25 0.47 -10.49
CA LEU A 160 -8.71 1.87 -10.44
C LEU A 160 -7.98 2.73 -11.47
N GLU A 161 -6.68 2.56 -11.65
CA GLU A 161 -5.90 3.27 -12.68
C GLU A 161 -6.52 3.05 -14.06
N GLY A 162 -6.81 1.80 -14.44
CA GLY A 162 -7.46 1.48 -15.70
C GLY A 162 -8.86 2.09 -15.85
N VAL A 163 -9.65 2.15 -14.76
CA VAL A 163 -10.98 2.78 -14.78
C VAL A 163 -10.86 4.29 -15.02
N PHE A 164 -10.00 4.99 -14.28
CA PHE A 164 -9.78 6.42 -14.45
C PHE A 164 -9.21 6.74 -15.83
N LEU A 165 -8.26 5.94 -16.32
CA LEU A 165 -7.64 6.14 -17.62
C LEU A 165 -8.67 6.07 -18.76
N ARG A 166 -9.60 5.10 -18.71
CA ARG A 166 -10.71 5.01 -19.66
C ARG A 166 -11.73 6.14 -19.50
N ALA A 167 -12.13 6.45 -18.26
CA ALA A 167 -13.16 7.45 -17.99
C ALA A 167 -12.77 8.86 -18.44
N PHE A 168 -11.48 9.22 -18.27
CA PHE A 168 -10.95 10.54 -18.61
C PHE A 168 -10.15 10.57 -19.91
N LYS A 169 -10.12 9.45 -20.66
CA LYS A 169 -9.39 9.30 -21.94
C LYS A 169 -7.90 9.67 -21.83
N LEU A 170 -7.26 9.28 -20.71
CA LEU A 170 -5.89 9.66 -20.38
C LEU A 170 -4.84 8.74 -21.05
N HIS A 171 -5.03 8.44 -22.33
CA HIS A 171 -4.09 7.61 -23.08
C HIS A 171 -2.75 8.33 -23.26
N GLY A 172 -1.65 7.58 -23.17
CA GLY A 172 -0.30 8.10 -23.35
C GLY A 172 0.34 8.69 -22.10
N THR A 173 -0.35 8.79 -20.96
CA THR A 173 0.25 9.25 -19.69
C THR A 173 0.21 8.17 -18.62
N PRO A 174 1.29 7.97 -17.83
CA PRO A 174 1.30 7.02 -16.74
C PRO A 174 0.53 7.60 -15.53
N LEU A 175 -0.78 7.34 -15.47
CA LEU A 175 -1.63 7.75 -14.35
C LEU A 175 -1.13 7.11 -13.05
N ARG A 176 -0.99 7.91 -12.00
CA ARG A 176 -0.63 7.39 -10.67
C ARG A 176 -1.79 7.58 -9.70
N ILE A 177 -2.06 6.54 -8.91
CA ILE A 177 -2.98 6.65 -7.77
C ILE A 177 -2.16 6.65 -6.48
N GLN A 178 -2.50 7.54 -5.55
CA GLN A 178 -2.00 7.53 -4.19
C GLN A 178 -3.16 7.43 -3.21
N PHE A 179 -3.03 6.56 -2.22
CA PHE A 179 -3.99 6.47 -1.13
C PHE A 179 -3.49 7.30 0.04
N ASN A 180 -4.29 8.28 0.48
CA ASN A 180 -3.95 9.03 1.66
C ASN A 180 -4.33 8.22 2.91
N VAL A 181 -3.32 7.73 3.62
CA VAL A 181 -3.50 7.00 4.87
C VAL A 181 -3.46 8.01 6.00
N SER A 182 -4.63 8.32 6.58
CA SER A 182 -4.67 9.11 7.80
C SER A 182 -4.05 8.30 8.95
N THR A 183 -2.95 8.78 9.52
CA THR A 183 -2.44 8.26 10.79
C THR A 183 -3.49 8.51 11.86
N ASN A 184 -3.97 7.46 12.54
CA ASN A 184 -4.90 7.63 13.65
C ASN A 184 -4.12 8.15 14.88
N PRO A 185 -4.29 9.42 15.29
CA PRO A 185 -3.52 10.01 16.39
C PRO A 185 -3.89 9.42 17.78
N TYR A 186 -4.87 8.52 17.84
CA TYR A 186 -5.30 7.82 19.06
C TYR A 186 -4.80 6.38 19.15
N ALA A 187 -4.05 5.87 18.17
CA ALA A 187 -3.59 4.47 18.16
C ALA A 187 -2.72 4.11 19.38
N ASP A 188 -1.91 5.06 19.87
CA ASP A 188 -1.01 4.86 21.01
C ASP A 188 -1.59 5.33 22.35
N LYS A 189 -2.79 5.92 22.36
CA LYS A 189 -3.44 6.34 23.61
C LYS A 189 -4.05 5.13 24.30
N LYS A 190 -3.47 4.73 25.43
CA LYS A 190 -4.03 3.75 26.36
C LYS A 190 -5.48 4.16 26.66
N VAL A 191 -6.45 3.33 26.26
CA VAL A 191 -7.87 3.57 26.53
C VAL A 191 -8.03 3.67 28.05
N LEU A 192 -8.23 4.89 28.56
CA LEU A 192 -8.58 5.10 29.95
C LEU A 192 -9.97 4.47 30.14
N PRO A 193 -10.19 3.66 31.20
CA PRO A 193 -11.51 3.10 31.44
C PRO A 193 -12.54 4.23 31.59
N ASP A 194 -13.63 4.14 30.83
CA ASP A 194 -14.67 5.18 30.78
C ASP A 194 -15.43 5.31 32.12
N THR A 195 -15.33 4.28 32.97
CA THR A 195 -15.95 4.25 34.29
C THR A 195 -15.00 3.75 35.39
N VAL A 196 -15.20 4.28 36.60
CA VAL A 196 -14.45 3.88 37.82
C VAL A 196 -14.59 2.37 38.11
N SER A 197 -15.73 1.78 37.73
CA SER A 197 -16.01 0.34 37.83
C SER A 197 -15.06 -0.52 36.99
N GLU A 198 -14.77 -0.12 35.76
CA GLU A 198 -13.86 -0.84 34.86
C GLU A 198 -12.40 -0.73 35.30
N ALA A 199 -12.00 0.44 35.81
CA ALA A 199 -10.68 0.63 36.41
C ALA A 199 -10.47 -0.33 37.60
N ARG A 200 -11.48 -0.42 38.48
CA ARG A 200 -11.43 -1.27 39.68
C ARG A 200 -11.46 -2.76 39.37
N ALA A 201 -12.13 -3.16 38.28
CA ALA A 201 -12.14 -4.54 37.80
C ALA A 201 -10.77 -5.01 37.29
N LYS A 202 -10.02 -4.14 36.60
CA LYS A 202 -8.66 -4.44 36.11
C LYS A 202 -7.61 -4.49 37.22
N LEU A 203 -7.85 -3.82 38.35
CA LEU A 203 -6.99 -3.83 39.55
C LEU A 203 -7.19 -5.06 40.45
N ARG A 204 -8.14 -5.95 40.14
CA ARG A 204 -8.33 -7.18 40.92
C ARG A 204 -7.21 -8.19 40.60
N PRO A 205 -6.45 -8.69 41.60
CA PRO A 205 -5.42 -9.69 41.35
C PRO A 205 -6.05 -11.00 40.85
N GLN A 206 -5.77 -11.36 39.59
CA GLN A 206 -6.13 -12.65 39.02
C GLN A 206 -5.13 -13.69 39.50
N ASN A 207 -5.51 -14.46 40.53
CA ASN A 207 -4.97 -15.73 41.03
C ASN A 207 -4.75 -15.69 42.54
N ARG A 208 -5.80 -16.00 43.30
CA ARG A 208 -5.61 -16.65 44.59
C ARG A 208 -5.57 -18.16 44.33
N LYS A 209 -4.37 -18.76 44.28
CA LYS A 209 -4.25 -20.22 44.36
C LYS A 209 -4.97 -20.71 45.63
N PRO A 210 -5.72 -21.82 45.60
CA PRO A 210 -6.34 -22.35 46.82
C PRO A 210 -5.26 -22.75 47.83
N ALA A 211 -5.48 -22.46 49.10
CA ALA A 211 -4.59 -22.87 50.19
C ALA A 211 -4.47 -24.40 50.25
N PRO A 212 -3.29 -24.97 50.60
CA PRO A 212 -3.13 -26.42 50.69
C PRO A 212 -3.93 -26.98 51.87
N LYS A 213 -4.68 -28.05 51.64
CA LYS A 213 -5.40 -28.78 52.69
C LYS A 213 -4.38 -29.56 53.54
N PHE A 214 -4.23 -29.20 54.81
CA PHE A 214 -3.46 -29.99 55.76
C PHE A 214 -4.19 -31.31 56.07
N ALA A 215 -3.58 -32.43 55.72
CA ALA A 215 -4.06 -33.75 56.12
C ALA A 215 -3.77 -33.97 57.62
N SER A 216 -4.81 -34.13 58.42
CA SER A 216 -4.71 -34.48 59.83
C SER A 216 -4.21 -35.93 59.98
N LYS A 217 -2.93 -36.11 60.33
CA LYS A 217 -2.42 -37.41 60.80
C LYS A 217 -2.89 -37.62 62.24
N PHE A 218 -3.78 -38.59 62.41
CA PHE A 218 -4.20 -39.13 63.70
C PHE A 218 -3.00 -39.84 64.34
N VAL A 219 -2.62 -39.47 65.57
CA VAL A 219 -1.63 -40.19 66.39
C VAL A 219 -2.34 -40.65 67.67
N PRO A 220 -2.30 -41.94 68.03
CA PRO A 220 -2.98 -42.42 69.23
C PRO A 220 -2.27 -41.96 70.51
N LYS A 221 -3.06 -41.70 71.55
CA LYS A 221 -2.65 -41.23 72.87
C LYS A 221 -1.81 -42.29 73.60
N THR A 222 -0.60 -41.93 74.03
CA THR A 222 0.17 -42.68 75.03
C THR A 222 0.29 -41.84 76.31
N ALA A 223 0.15 -42.52 77.44
CA ALA A 223 -0.15 -41.98 78.77
C ALA A 223 0.93 -41.05 79.38
N LEU A 224 0.44 -40.12 80.20
CA LEU A 224 1.19 -39.13 81.00
C LEU A 224 2.12 -39.75 82.05
N LYS A 225 3.24 -39.06 82.34
CA LYS A 225 3.85 -39.01 83.68
C LYS A 225 4.11 -37.53 84.06
N PRO A 226 3.77 -37.08 85.28
CA PRO A 226 3.96 -35.70 85.70
C PRO A 226 5.28 -35.54 86.47
N VAL A 227 6.07 -34.49 86.20
CA VAL A 227 7.18 -34.08 87.09
C VAL A 227 7.23 -32.55 87.20
N THR A 228 6.70 -32.11 88.35
CA THR A 228 7.08 -31.03 89.28
C THR A 228 7.61 -29.68 88.79
N LYS A 229 6.98 -28.64 89.38
CA LYS A 229 7.37 -27.23 89.42
C LYS A 229 8.67 -27.02 90.19
N THR A 230 9.55 -26.18 89.65
CA THR A 230 10.59 -25.48 90.44
C THR A 230 10.50 -23.98 90.17
N THR A 231 10.05 -23.26 91.19
CA THR A 231 10.17 -21.80 91.36
C THR A 231 11.55 -21.42 91.90
N ARG A 232 12.15 -20.31 91.42
CA ARG A 232 12.97 -19.35 92.19
C ARG A 232 13.38 -18.18 91.27
N LYS A 233 12.89 -16.95 91.55
CA LYS A 233 13.56 -15.86 92.31
C LYS A 233 14.72 -15.25 91.49
N SER A 234 14.59 -14.04 90.92
CA SER A 234 14.61 -12.67 91.51
C SER A 234 15.99 -12.01 91.40
N GLY A 235 16.03 -10.79 90.84
CA GLY A 235 17.20 -9.88 90.77
C GLY A 235 17.23 -9.19 89.39
N PHE A 236 16.70 -7.99 89.16
CA PHE A 236 16.94 -6.64 89.71
C PHE A 236 18.26 -5.98 89.26
N LYS A 237 18.10 -4.85 88.52
CA LYS A 237 19.03 -3.74 88.23
C LYS A 237 20.28 -4.05 87.37
N ALA A 238 20.80 -3.17 86.51
CA ALA A 238 20.51 -1.78 86.17
C ALA A 238 21.07 -1.44 84.76
N ARG A 239 20.51 -0.39 84.14
CA ARG A 239 21.13 0.48 83.12
C ARG A 239 22.36 1.23 83.73
N PRO A 240 23.26 1.93 82.98
CA PRO A 240 22.98 2.66 81.73
C PRO A 240 24.12 2.76 80.67
N SER A 241 23.72 3.34 79.53
CA SER A 241 24.44 4.11 78.49
C SER A 241 25.96 4.33 78.58
N SER A 242 26.65 4.26 77.45
CA SER A 242 27.24 5.46 76.80
C SER A 242 27.85 5.15 75.43
N LYS A 243 27.65 6.14 74.53
CA LYS A 243 28.44 6.56 73.37
C LYS A 243 28.73 5.57 72.24
#